data_AF-A0A0F9TL32-F1
#
_entry.id   AF-A0A0F9TL32-F1
#
_cell.length_a   1.000
_cell.length_b   1.000
_cell.length_c   1.000
_cell.angle_alpha   90.00
_cell.angle_beta   90.00
_cell.angle_gamma   90.00
#
_symmetry.space_group_name_H-M   'P 1'
#
loop_
_entity.id
_entity.type
_entity.pdbx_description
1 polymer ?
#
loop_
_entity_poly.entity_id
_entity_poly.type
_entity_poly.pdbx_seq_one_letter_code
_entity_poly.pdbx_strand_id
1 'polypeptide(L)'
;MTTLTKIKKLGKTLYPTGRAFKIPFGGVLDKLNSALSESEQRAFDDAVSILDSALPDNDNFTTGDATDWERRLGLITNPAVPLSDRKLAIIRKIRHPGNIPARQNFLYLQGQLQDAGFNVFVFENRFPTYADGIPWTARSAAEANSWIDVTFGNGLFVAISDNGGNQVMTSPNGITWTAQAAAEANTWRDVTFGNGLFVAVSSDGGNRVMTSPDGITWTARVAAEANIWLSVTFGNGLFVAVSQDGTFRVMTSPDGITWTARSAAEANIWLSVTFGNGLFVAVSFDGINQVMTSPDGITWTAQLAAEANIWRSITFGNGLFVAVSQDGTNRVMTSPDGIIWTARLAAEANSWIDVTFGNGLFVAISFDGTNRVMTSPDGITWTVESASEANQWLSVTFGNDLFVAVSQNGTNRVMTSPNVFKTKTAFDVASLAGTDVAVHGGIEHGEMEHMQIGEQGITLIANFIDEDKDIGFDTGATLRSTFFVGANPIGTFADVLKAREDEFRQLILKIKPVSSIGFLFINFN
;
A
#
# COMPACT_ATOMS: atom_id res chain seq x y z
N MET A 1 16.11 -19.21 -29.82
CA MET A 1 16.72 -20.55 -30.03
C MET A 1 16.69 -21.28 -28.68
N THR A 2 15.91 -22.35 -28.55
CA THR A 2 15.66 -23.03 -27.26
C THR A 2 16.93 -23.67 -26.69
N THR A 3 17.00 -23.89 -25.38
CA THR A 3 18.14 -24.55 -24.69
C THR A 3 18.44 -25.92 -25.30
N LEU A 4 17.41 -26.69 -25.64
CA LEU A 4 17.49 -27.95 -26.38
C LEU A 4 18.20 -27.80 -27.73
N THR A 5 17.96 -26.70 -28.45
CA THR A 5 18.62 -26.42 -29.73
C THR A 5 20.12 -26.15 -29.55
N LYS A 6 20.53 -25.54 -28.42
CA LYS A 6 21.94 -25.31 -28.10
C LYS A 6 22.66 -26.62 -27.76
N ILE A 7 22.03 -27.50 -26.98
CA ILE A 7 22.57 -28.83 -26.62
C ILE A 7 22.76 -29.70 -27.88
N LYS A 8 21.75 -29.77 -28.75
CA LYS A 8 21.86 -30.49 -30.04
C LYS A 8 22.97 -29.94 -30.93
N LYS A 9 23.25 -28.64 -30.87
CA LYS A 9 24.33 -28.00 -31.63
C LYS A 9 25.71 -28.34 -31.06
N LEU A 10 25.84 -28.42 -29.73
CA LEU A 10 27.04 -28.87 -29.01
C LEU A 10 27.38 -30.34 -29.28
N GLY A 11 26.37 -31.22 -29.26
CA GLY A 11 26.54 -32.63 -29.64
C GLY A 11 27.03 -32.79 -31.09
N LYS A 12 26.52 -31.96 -32.01
CA LYS A 12 27.00 -31.92 -33.41
C LYS A 12 28.42 -31.37 -33.57
N THR A 13 28.92 -30.53 -32.67
CA THR A 13 30.31 -30.04 -32.71
C THR A 13 31.33 -31.04 -32.17
N LEU A 14 30.90 -32.04 -31.40
CA LEU A 14 31.75 -33.14 -30.92
C LEU A 14 31.92 -34.27 -31.96
N TYR A 15 31.29 -34.14 -33.14
CA TYR A 15 31.44 -35.07 -34.25
C TYR A 15 32.82 -34.91 -34.93
N PRO A 16 33.61 -35.97 -35.13
CA PRO A 16 34.74 -35.92 -36.04
C PRO A 16 34.22 -35.72 -37.46
N THR A 17 34.53 -34.56 -38.06
CA THR A 17 34.17 -34.26 -39.46
C THR A 17 35.44 -34.24 -40.31
N GLY A 18 35.44 -34.99 -41.42
CA GLY A 18 36.56 -35.07 -42.35
C GLY A 18 36.63 -36.39 -43.11
N ARG A 19 37.24 -36.38 -44.31
CA ARG A 19 37.38 -37.54 -45.23
C ARG A 19 38.06 -38.77 -44.60
N ALA A 20 38.71 -38.64 -43.45
CA ALA A 20 39.39 -39.72 -42.73
C ALA A 20 38.42 -40.65 -41.97
N PHE A 21 37.22 -40.20 -41.64
CA PHE A 21 36.19 -41.01 -40.98
C PHE A 21 35.11 -41.36 -42.01
N LYS A 22 35.29 -42.49 -42.71
CA LYS A 22 34.31 -43.01 -43.67
C LYS A 22 33.12 -43.59 -42.90
N ILE A 23 32.24 -42.73 -42.40
CA ILE A 23 31.02 -43.12 -41.68
C ILE A 23 29.95 -43.48 -42.72
N PRO A 24 29.59 -44.77 -42.89
CA PRO A 24 28.55 -45.16 -43.83
C PRO A 24 27.20 -44.63 -43.34
N PHE A 25 26.41 -44.03 -44.21
CA PHE A 25 25.04 -43.62 -43.91
C PHE A 25 24.22 -44.85 -43.46
N GLY A 26 23.61 -44.79 -42.28
CA GLY A 26 22.92 -45.93 -41.66
C GLY A 26 23.83 -47.00 -41.03
N GLY A 27 25.14 -46.73 -40.92
CA GLY A 27 26.10 -47.59 -40.24
C GLY A 27 25.94 -47.61 -38.71
N VAL A 28 26.67 -48.50 -38.03
CA VAL A 28 26.55 -48.71 -36.57
C VAL A 28 26.77 -47.41 -35.78
N LEU A 29 27.74 -46.59 -36.19
CA LEU A 29 28.05 -45.31 -35.53
C LEU A 29 26.96 -44.25 -35.76
N ASP A 30 26.34 -44.23 -36.94
CA ASP A 30 25.25 -43.31 -37.28
C ASP A 30 23.96 -43.66 -36.51
N LYS A 31 23.69 -44.96 -36.36
CA LYS A 31 22.62 -45.50 -35.51
C LYS A 31 22.85 -45.21 -34.03
N LEU A 32 24.09 -45.36 -33.54
CA LEU A 32 24.44 -45.03 -32.15
C LEU A 32 24.19 -43.55 -31.84
N ASN A 33 24.59 -42.65 -32.74
CA ASN A 33 24.40 -41.22 -32.55
C ASN A 33 22.94 -40.79 -32.64
N SER A 34 22.17 -41.39 -33.55
CA SER A 34 20.73 -41.19 -33.62
C SER A 34 20.05 -41.64 -32.32
N ALA A 35 20.43 -42.82 -31.79
CA ALA A 35 19.92 -43.32 -30.52
C ALA A 35 20.31 -42.45 -29.31
N LEU A 36 21.53 -41.91 -29.28
CA LEU A 36 21.98 -40.95 -28.26
C LEU A 36 21.17 -39.65 -28.31
N SER A 37 20.99 -39.06 -29.50
CA SER A 37 20.19 -37.84 -29.66
C SER A 37 18.72 -38.04 -29.27
N GLU A 38 18.14 -39.20 -29.59
CA GLU A 38 16.79 -39.56 -29.14
C GLU A 38 16.73 -39.80 -27.63
N SER A 39 17.77 -40.39 -27.03
CA SER A 39 17.86 -40.60 -25.59
C SER A 39 17.99 -39.28 -24.83
N GLU A 40 18.77 -38.34 -25.34
CA GLU A 40 18.88 -36.98 -24.79
C GLU A 40 17.56 -36.21 -24.90
N GLN A 41 16.85 -36.36 -26.03
CA GLN A 41 15.52 -35.80 -26.21
C GLN A 41 14.54 -36.37 -25.20
N ARG A 42 14.50 -37.71 -25.05
CA ARG A 42 13.64 -38.37 -24.05
C ARG A 42 13.98 -37.93 -22.63
N ALA A 43 15.27 -37.87 -22.26
CA ALA A 43 15.66 -37.42 -20.93
C ALA A 43 15.30 -35.95 -20.67
N PHE A 44 15.39 -35.09 -21.69
CA PHE A 44 14.95 -33.70 -21.60
C PHE A 44 13.42 -33.61 -21.46
N ASP A 45 12.67 -34.33 -22.29
CA ASP A 45 11.21 -34.34 -22.27
C ASP A 45 10.68 -34.96 -20.96
N ASP A 46 11.34 -36.00 -20.44
CA ASP A 46 11.05 -36.58 -19.12
C ASP A 46 11.37 -35.59 -17.99
N ALA A 47 12.51 -34.90 -18.05
CA ALA A 47 12.85 -33.89 -17.04
C ALA A 47 11.87 -32.71 -17.06
N VAL A 48 11.45 -32.27 -18.25
CA VAL A 48 10.41 -31.25 -18.43
C VAL A 48 9.07 -31.78 -17.94
N SER A 49 8.68 -33.02 -18.26
CA SER A 49 7.44 -33.64 -17.79
C SER A 49 7.41 -33.80 -16.27
N ILE A 50 8.55 -34.13 -15.64
CA ILE A 50 8.71 -34.20 -14.18
C ILE A 50 8.60 -32.80 -13.58
N LEU A 51 9.20 -31.78 -14.20
CA LEU A 51 9.08 -30.39 -13.74
C LEU A 51 7.65 -29.87 -13.89
N ASP A 52 7.02 -30.15 -15.02
CA ASP A 52 5.70 -29.68 -15.42
C ASP A 52 4.64 -30.34 -14.53
N SER A 53 4.68 -31.68 -14.36
CA SER A 53 3.82 -32.41 -13.42
C SER A 53 3.97 -31.95 -11.96
N ALA A 54 5.14 -31.42 -11.60
CA ALA A 54 5.43 -30.96 -10.25
C ALA A 54 5.13 -29.48 -10.01
N LEU A 55 4.66 -28.67 -10.96
CA LEU A 55 4.36 -27.24 -10.72
C LEU A 55 2.85 -26.94 -10.68
N PRO A 56 2.39 -25.95 -9.88
CA PRO A 56 0.95 -25.72 -9.65
C PRO A 56 0.15 -25.20 -10.86
N ASP A 57 0.83 -24.86 -11.95
CA ASP A 57 0.29 -24.27 -13.17
C ASP A 57 -0.10 -25.30 -14.25
N ASN A 58 -0.01 -26.60 -13.95
CA ASN A 58 -0.39 -27.67 -14.88
C ASN A 58 -1.81 -28.24 -14.62
N ASP A 59 -2.41 -28.80 -15.68
CA ASP A 59 -3.77 -29.37 -15.69
C ASP A 59 -3.88 -30.73 -14.95
N ASN A 60 -2.77 -31.43 -14.75
CA ASN A 60 -2.68 -32.74 -14.08
C ASN A 60 -2.33 -32.63 -12.58
N PHE A 61 -2.14 -31.44 -12.03
CA PHE A 61 -1.73 -31.22 -10.65
C PHE A 61 -2.82 -31.67 -9.68
N THR A 62 -2.50 -32.62 -8.81
CA THR A 62 -3.44 -33.34 -7.95
C THR A 62 -3.47 -32.81 -6.52
N THR A 63 -4.40 -33.32 -5.70
CA THR A 63 -4.43 -33.07 -4.25
C THR A 63 -3.21 -33.62 -3.52
N GLY A 64 -2.57 -34.67 -4.04
CA GLY A 64 -1.29 -35.19 -3.53
C GLY A 64 -0.17 -34.19 -3.74
N ASP A 65 -0.05 -33.66 -4.97
CA ASP A 65 0.95 -32.65 -5.33
C ASP A 65 0.79 -31.37 -4.50
N ALA A 66 -0.45 -30.91 -4.31
CA ALA A 66 -0.77 -29.78 -3.44
C ALA A 66 -0.25 -29.99 -2.01
N THR A 67 -0.44 -31.20 -1.46
CA THR A 67 -0.03 -31.56 -0.09
C THR A 67 1.48 -31.51 0.06
N ASP A 68 2.22 -31.98 -0.95
CA ASP A 68 3.68 -31.98 -0.93
C ASP A 68 4.25 -30.57 -1.08
N TRP A 69 3.64 -29.73 -1.92
CA TRP A 69 4.00 -28.32 -2.04
C TRP A 69 3.72 -27.52 -0.78
N GLU A 70 2.55 -27.70 -0.19
CA GLU A 70 2.21 -27.05 1.08
C GLU A 70 3.22 -27.42 2.16
N ARG A 71 3.61 -28.70 2.26
CA ARG A 71 4.66 -29.15 3.20
C ARG A 71 6.02 -28.51 2.89
N ARG A 72 6.42 -28.44 1.62
CA ARG A 72 7.68 -27.81 1.17
C ARG A 72 7.75 -26.31 1.46
N LEU A 73 6.62 -25.62 1.36
CA LEU A 73 6.52 -24.17 1.55
C LEU A 73 6.07 -23.75 2.96
N GLY A 74 5.82 -24.72 3.85
CA GLY A 74 5.37 -24.49 5.22
C GLY A 74 3.91 -24.00 5.34
N LEU A 75 3.07 -24.30 4.34
CA LEU A 75 1.62 -24.05 4.36
C LEU A 75 0.88 -25.17 5.12
N ILE A 76 -0.36 -24.93 5.52
CA ILE A 76 -1.21 -25.94 6.17
C ILE A 76 -1.77 -26.89 5.11
N THR A 77 -1.63 -28.20 5.34
CA THR A 77 -2.26 -29.22 4.50
C THR A 77 -3.69 -29.49 4.96
N ASN A 78 -4.69 -29.07 4.18
CA ASN A 78 -6.10 -29.38 4.46
C ASN A 78 -6.77 -30.05 3.25
N PRO A 79 -7.04 -31.36 3.30
CA PRO A 79 -7.70 -32.10 2.21
C PRO A 79 -9.15 -31.67 1.93
N ALA A 80 -9.81 -30.98 2.87
CA ALA A 80 -11.18 -30.50 2.71
C ALA A 80 -11.29 -29.21 1.88
N VAL A 81 -10.17 -28.49 1.66
CA VAL A 81 -10.14 -27.28 0.83
C VAL A 81 -10.06 -27.67 -0.66
N PRO A 82 -10.87 -27.04 -1.54
CA PRO A 82 -10.81 -27.29 -2.98
C PRO A 82 -9.40 -27.14 -3.56
N LEU A 83 -9.07 -28.02 -4.50
CA LEU A 83 -7.74 -28.07 -5.12
C LEU A 83 -7.35 -26.75 -5.82
N SER A 84 -8.33 -26.01 -6.36
CA SER A 84 -8.12 -24.68 -6.96
C SER A 84 -7.56 -23.67 -5.96
N ASP A 85 -8.07 -23.67 -4.74
CA ASP A 85 -7.72 -22.67 -3.72
C ASP A 85 -6.37 -23.02 -3.08
N ARG A 86 -6.11 -24.32 -2.92
CA ARG A 86 -4.79 -24.84 -2.54
C ARG A 86 -3.72 -24.48 -3.57
N LYS A 87 -4.01 -24.64 -4.87
CA LYS A 87 -3.13 -24.18 -5.97
C LYS A 87 -2.84 -22.69 -5.86
N LEU A 88 -3.86 -21.85 -5.65
CA LEU A 88 -3.69 -20.40 -5.51
C LEU A 88 -2.82 -20.03 -4.31
N ALA A 89 -3.00 -20.68 -3.15
CA ALA A 89 -2.17 -20.45 -1.96
C ALA A 89 -0.69 -20.79 -2.21
N ILE A 90 -0.42 -21.93 -2.88
CA ILE A 90 0.93 -22.35 -3.27
C ILE A 90 1.54 -21.33 -4.26
N ILE A 91 0.80 -20.91 -5.29
CA ILE A 91 1.25 -19.91 -6.27
C ILE A 91 1.56 -18.57 -5.61
N ARG A 92 0.70 -18.09 -4.70
CA ARG A 92 0.92 -16.85 -3.92
C ARG A 92 2.23 -16.93 -3.14
N LYS A 93 2.52 -18.08 -2.53
CA LYS A 93 3.73 -18.32 -1.73
C LYS A 93 5.00 -18.43 -2.59
N ILE A 94 4.92 -19.05 -3.77
CA ILE A 94 6.02 -19.14 -4.74
C ILE A 94 6.37 -17.77 -5.32
N ARG A 95 5.36 -16.93 -5.62
CA ARG A 95 5.56 -15.57 -6.17
C ARG A 95 6.17 -14.57 -5.19
N HIS A 96 6.19 -14.91 -3.90
CA HIS A 96 6.79 -14.08 -2.86
C HIS A 96 7.79 -14.87 -2.00
N PRO A 97 8.90 -15.35 -2.59
CA PRO A 97 9.85 -16.23 -1.93
C PRO A 97 10.79 -15.41 -1.02
N GLY A 98 10.30 -15.04 0.16
CA GLY A 98 11.10 -14.59 1.31
C GLY A 98 11.69 -13.18 1.26
N ASN A 99 11.13 -12.26 2.07
CA ASN A 99 11.86 -11.26 2.89
C ASN A 99 10.96 -10.24 3.61
N ILE A 100 9.65 -10.46 3.69
CA ILE A 100 8.85 -9.83 4.74
C ILE A 100 8.67 -10.89 5.83
N PRO A 101 9.11 -10.67 7.08
CA PRO A 101 8.71 -11.51 8.18
C PRO A 101 7.18 -11.52 8.23
N ALA A 102 6.54 -12.55 7.67
CA ALA A 102 5.08 -12.73 7.71
C ALA A 102 4.54 -12.76 9.16
N ARG A 103 5.43 -12.89 10.14
CA ARG A 103 5.17 -12.72 11.58
C ARG A 103 5.03 -11.25 12.02
N GLN A 104 4.82 -10.27 11.14
CA GLN A 104 4.64 -8.87 11.56
C GLN A 104 3.49 -8.13 10.83
N ASN A 105 2.87 -8.71 9.79
CA ASN A 105 1.84 -8.01 9.02
C ASN A 105 0.43 -8.51 9.41
N PHE A 106 -0.37 -7.65 10.05
CA PHE A 106 -1.74 -7.97 10.49
C PHE A 106 -2.73 -8.18 9.32
N LEU A 107 -2.48 -7.58 8.15
CA LEU A 107 -3.27 -7.84 6.94
C LEU A 107 -3.04 -9.26 6.41
N TYR A 108 -1.85 -9.83 6.61
CA TYR A 108 -1.60 -11.24 6.31
C TYR A 108 -2.41 -12.15 7.26
N LEU A 109 -2.45 -11.82 8.55
CA LEU A 109 -3.28 -12.55 9.52
C LEU A 109 -4.75 -12.52 9.10
N GLN A 110 -5.28 -11.33 8.77
CA GLN A 110 -6.64 -11.15 8.29
C GLN A 110 -6.91 -11.96 7.02
N GLY A 111 -6.04 -11.86 6.02
CA GLY A 111 -6.20 -12.58 4.76
C GLY A 111 -6.24 -14.09 4.96
N GLN A 112 -5.43 -14.65 5.85
CA GLN A 112 -5.46 -16.08 6.16
C GLN A 112 -6.72 -16.52 6.91
N LEU A 113 -7.25 -15.69 7.82
CA LEU A 113 -8.52 -15.97 8.50
C LEU A 113 -9.70 -15.92 7.52
N GLN A 114 -9.70 -14.94 6.61
CA GLN A 114 -10.73 -14.80 5.59
C GLN A 114 -10.64 -15.89 4.51
N ASP A 115 -9.43 -16.27 4.09
CA ASP A 115 -9.20 -17.42 3.19
C ASP A 115 -9.68 -18.75 3.82
N ALA A 116 -9.62 -18.86 5.16
CA ALA A 116 -10.19 -19.99 5.91
C ALA A 116 -11.72 -19.88 6.11
N GLY A 117 -12.36 -18.87 5.53
CA GLY A 117 -13.82 -18.69 5.58
C GLY A 117 -14.33 -18.09 6.89
N PHE A 118 -13.50 -17.36 7.64
CA PHE A 118 -13.93 -16.57 8.80
C PHE A 118 -14.16 -15.11 8.39
N ASN A 119 -15.36 -14.57 8.62
CA ASN A 119 -15.69 -13.18 8.32
C ASN A 119 -15.23 -12.26 9.46
N VAL A 120 -13.92 -12.10 9.61
CA VAL A 120 -13.28 -11.30 10.67
C VAL A 120 -12.30 -10.30 10.09
N PHE A 121 -12.05 -9.25 10.86
CA PHE A 121 -11.06 -8.21 10.61
C PHE A 121 -9.99 -8.25 11.70
N VAL A 122 -8.74 -7.93 11.33
CA VAL A 122 -7.61 -7.89 12.26
C VAL A 122 -7.08 -6.46 12.34
N PHE A 123 -7.01 -5.94 13.57
CA PHE A 123 -6.56 -4.59 13.86
C PHE A 123 -5.30 -4.63 14.72
N GLU A 124 -4.25 -3.93 14.30
CA GLU A 124 -3.07 -3.74 15.16
C GLU A 124 -3.44 -2.89 16.38
N ASN A 125 -2.88 -3.19 17.55
CA ASN A 125 -3.01 -2.33 18.74
C ASN A 125 -2.10 -1.11 18.63
N ARG A 126 -2.40 -0.28 17.66
CA ARG A 126 -1.64 0.87 17.27
C ARG A 126 -2.60 2.02 17.06
N PHE A 127 -3.00 2.63 18.17
CA PHE A 127 -3.94 3.72 18.14
C PHE A 127 -3.18 5.04 18.12
N PRO A 128 -3.50 5.89 17.16
CA PRO A 128 -3.01 7.24 17.19
C PRO A 128 -3.63 7.95 18.38
N THR A 129 -2.83 8.63 19.19
CA THR A 129 -3.39 9.57 20.16
C THR A 129 -3.52 10.92 19.53
N TYR A 130 -4.60 11.06 18.75
CA TYR A 130 -5.04 12.34 18.21
C TYR A 130 -5.54 13.31 19.30
N ALA A 131 -5.58 12.88 20.58
CA ALA A 131 -6.22 13.62 21.67
C ALA A 131 -5.30 14.61 22.42
N ASP A 132 -3.98 14.56 22.25
CA ASP A 132 -3.07 15.30 23.15
C ASP A 132 -2.34 16.50 22.49
N GLY A 133 -2.69 16.89 21.27
CA GLY A 133 -2.12 18.10 20.65
C GLY A 133 -0.58 18.10 20.64
N ILE A 134 0.05 16.94 20.47
CA ILE A 134 1.51 16.86 20.42
C ILE A 134 1.96 17.59 19.15
N PRO A 135 2.88 18.57 19.25
CA PRO A 135 3.21 19.41 18.13
C PRO A 135 3.98 18.64 17.05
N TRP A 136 3.70 18.97 15.80
CA TRP A 136 4.55 18.61 14.68
C TRP A 136 5.99 19.06 14.98
N THR A 137 6.96 18.23 14.62
CA THR A 137 8.38 18.52 14.87
C THR A 137 9.04 19.02 13.61
N ALA A 138 9.62 20.22 13.67
CA ALA A 138 10.40 20.79 12.59
C ALA A 138 11.69 19.98 12.35
N ARG A 139 11.99 19.69 11.08
CA ARG A 139 13.18 18.96 10.64
C ARG A 139 13.89 19.75 9.54
N SER A 140 15.21 19.67 9.53
CA SER A 140 15.99 20.27 8.46
C SER A 140 15.88 19.43 7.19
N ALA A 141 15.64 20.10 6.06
CA ALA A 141 15.78 19.49 4.74
C ALA A 141 17.26 19.33 4.39
N ALA A 142 17.57 18.54 3.36
CA ALA A 142 18.95 18.35 2.90
C ALA A 142 19.54 19.63 2.29
N GLU A 143 18.70 20.45 1.65
CA GLU A 143 19.06 21.74 1.06
C GLU A 143 17.96 22.79 1.25
N ALA A 144 18.34 24.06 1.09
CA ALA A 144 17.44 25.20 1.10
C ALA A 144 16.75 25.40 -0.27
N ASN A 145 16.19 24.32 -0.83
CA ASN A 145 15.39 24.33 -2.05
C ASN A 145 13.88 24.44 -1.74
N SER A 146 13.09 24.84 -2.72
CA SER A 146 11.63 24.89 -2.61
C SER A 146 11.07 23.49 -2.86
N TRP A 147 10.85 22.73 -1.78
CA TRP A 147 10.38 21.35 -1.85
C TRP A 147 8.87 21.35 -2.11
N ILE A 148 8.49 20.77 -3.25
CA ILE A 148 7.13 20.88 -3.80
C ILE A 148 6.29 19.67 -3.45
N ASP A 149 6.88 18.47 -3.58
CA ASP A 149 6.16 17.23 -3.35
C ASP A 149 7.03 16.18 -2.64
N VAL A 150 6.38 15.28 -1.89
CA VAL A 150 7.00 14.16 -1.19
C VAL A 150 6.14 12.92 -1.28
N THR A 151 6.77 11.78 -1.55
CA THR A 151 6.12 10.47 -1.61
C THR A 151 6.87 9.44 -0.77
N PHE A 152 6.18 8.35 -0.40
CA PHE A 152 6.79 7.21 0.26
C PHE A 152 6.60 5.94 -0.57
N GLY A 153 7.72 5.28 -0.88
CA GLY A 153 7.73 4.08 -1.69
C GLY A 153 9.00 3.28 -1.46
N ASN A 154 8.97 1.97 -1.65
CA ASN A 154 10.15 1.11 -1.49
C ASN A 154 10.90 1.29 -0.15
N GLY A 155 10.20 1.65 0.94
CA GLY A 155 10.80 1.92 2.24
C GLY A 155 11.54 3.27 2.36
N LEU A 156 11.38 4.17 1.39
CA LEU A 156 12.10 5.43 1.27
C LEU A 156 11.13 6.60 1.04
N PHE A 157 11.31 7.68 1.77
CA PHE A 157 10.73 8.98 1.44
C PHE A 157 11.55 9.65 0.36
N VAL A 158 10.88 10.17 -0.65
CA VAL A 158 11.48 10.89 -1.78
C VAL A 158 10.75 12.21 -1.92
N ALA A 159 11.47 13.33 -1.82
CA ALA A 159 10.93 14.65 -2.08
C ALA A 159 11.63 15.30 -3.28
N ILE A 160 10.88 16.10 -4.02
CA ILE A 160 11.36 16.83 -5.21
C ILE A 160 11.20 18.34 -5.02
N SER A 161 12.02 19.13 -5.72
CA SER A 161 11.95 20.59 -5.70
C SER A 161 11.82 21.18 -7.09
N ASP A 162 11.29 22.41 -7.16
CA ASP A 162 11.19 23.17 -8.41
C ASP A 162 12.39 24.08 -8.70
N ASN A 163 13.37 24.09 -7.79
CA ASN A 163 14.59 24.86 -7.93
C ASN A 163 15.78 24.18 -7.23
N GLY A 164 16.96 24.78 -7.35
CA GLY A 164 18.18 24.33 -6.66
C GLY A 164 19.06 23.42 -7.51
N GLY A 165 20.23 23.06 -6.95
CA GLY A 165 21.18 22.16 -7.61
C GLY A 165 20.75 20.70 -7.50
N ASN A 166 20.57 20.21 -6.27
CA ASN A 166 20.05 18.87 -6.01
C ASN A 166 18.53 18.93 -5.81
N GLN A 167 17.78 18.68 -6.88
CA GLN A 167 16.32 18.82 -6.86
C GLN A 167 15.56 17.60 -6.32
N VAL A 168 16.28 16.66 -5.72
CA VAL A 168 15.73 15.49 -5.03
C VAL A 168 16.34 15.41 -3.64
N MET A 169 15.57 14.99 -2.65
CA MET A 169 16.12 14.50 -1.39
C MET A 169 15.43 13.21 -0.95
N THR A 170 16.18 12.36 -0.27
CA THR A 170 15.72 11.04 0.18
C THR A 170 15.89 10.87 1.67
N SER A 171 14.97 10.16 2.31
CA SER A 171 15.08 9.79 3.72
C SER A 171 14.51 8.40 3.99
N PRO A 172 15.23 7.50 4.69
CA PRO A 172 14.66 6.23 5.14
C PRO A 172 13.72 6.37 6.34
N ASN A 173 13.70 7.53 7.02
CA ASN A 173 13.00 7.71 8.30
C ASN A 173 12.19 9.01 8.39
N GLY A 174 12.16 9.83 7.34
CA GLY A 174 11.45 11.12 7.30
C GLY A 174 12.11 12.25 8.14
N ILE A 175 13.20 11.95 8.85
CA ILE A 175 13.85 12.85 9.82
C ILE A 175 15.20 13.34 9.27
N THR A 176 16.04 12.42 8.80
CA THR A 176 17.37 12.72 8.26
C THR A 176 17.33 12.62 6.74
N TRP A 177 17.61 13.71 6.06
CA TRP A 177 17.48 13.84 4.60
C TRP A 177 18.85 13.94 3.93
N THR A 178 18.98 13.27 2.79
CA THR A 178 20.17 13.30 1.94
C THR A 178 19.81 13.89 0.60
N ALA A 179 20.58 14.87 0.13
CA ALA A 179 20.38 15.50 -1.18
C ALA A 179 20.81 14.53 -2.29
N GLN A 180 20.03 14.48 -3.37
CA GLN A 180 20.28 13.68 -4.57
C GLN A 180 20.12 14.56 -5.81
N ALA A 181 20.86 14.23 -6.87
CA ALA A 181 20.69 14.92 -8.15
C ALA A 181 19.40 14.44 -8.84
N ALA A 182 18.63 15.38 -9.40
CA ALA A 182 17.61 15.04 -10.38
C ALA A 182 18.25 14.66 -11.72
N ALA A 183 17.46 14.07 -12.62
CA ALA A 183 17.95 13.73 -13.95
C ALA A 183 18.25 14.98 -14.80
N GLU A 184 17.49 16.06 -14.61
CA GLU A 184 17.63 17.34 -15.29
C GLU A 184 17.24 18.49 -14.34
N ALA A 185 17.69 19.70 -14.67
CA ALA A 185 17.36 20.93 -13.97
C ALA A 185 16.00 21.49 -14.46
N ASN A 186 14.91 20.89 -13.98
CA ASN A 186 13.54 21.26 -14.34
C ASN A 186 12.72 21.65 -13.11
N THR A 187 11.59 22.28 -13.34
CA THR A 187 10.58 22.65 -12.35
C THR A 187 9.71 21.41 -12.06
N TRP A 188 10.20 20.50 -11.20
CA TRP A 188 9.50 19.27 -10.81
C TRP A 188 8.27 19.58 -9.95
N ARG A 189 7.14 18.91 -10.22
CA ARG A 189 5.82 19.27 -9.65
C ARG A 189 5.17 18.20 -8.79
N ASP A 190 5.28 16.93 -9.17
CA ASP A 190 4.69 15.81 -8.42
C ASP A 190 5.54 14.55 -8.61
N VAL A 191 5.59 13.70 -7.59
CA VAL A 191 6.28 12.41 -7.60
C VAL A 191 5.42 11.31 -6.98
N THR A 192 5.29 10.19 -7.68
CA THR A 192 4.56 9.02 -7.19
C THR A 192 5.43 7.77 -7.19
N PHE A 193 5.06 6.77 -6.40
CA PHE A 193 5.66 5.45 -6.43
C PHE A 193 4.63 4.39 -6.80
N GLY A 194 4.93 3.61 -7.83
CA GLY A 194 4.06 2.57 -8.34
C GLY A 194 4.83 1.58 -9.19
N ASN A 195 4.35 0.34 -9.31
CA ASN A 195 5.02 -0.69 -10.11
C ASN A 195 6.53 -0.87 -9.81
N GLY A 196 6.97 -0.62 -8.57
CA GLY A 196 8.39 -0.67 -8.19
C GLY A 196 9.24 0.49 -8.71
N LEU A 197 8.63 1.59 -9.16
CA LEU A 197 9.29 2.72 -9.80
C LEU A 197 8.77 4.05 -9.23
N PHE A 198 9.68 4.95 -8.88
CA PHE A 198 9.38 6.36 -8.67
C PHE A 198 9.26 7.06 -10.02
N VAL A 199 8.23 7.88 -10.17
CA VAL A 199 7.94 8.65 -11.38
C VAL A 199 7.63 10.08 -10.96
N ALA A 200 8.39 11.04 -11.48
CA ALA A 200 8.15 12.46 -11.27
C ALA A 200 7.86 13.18 -12.59
N VAL A 201 7.00 14.20 -12.54
CA VAL A 201 6.63 15.04 -13.69
C VAL A 201 7.03 16.50 -13.46
N SER A 202 7.30 17.24 -14.54
CA SER A 202 7.67 18.66 -14.47
C SER A 202 6.79 19.56 -15.33
N SER A 203 6.78 20.85 -14.98
CA SER A 203 6.05 21.88 -15.75
C SER A 203 6.84 22.46 -16.92
N ASP A 204 8.15 22.19 -17.02
CA ASP A 204 9.05 22.72 -18.04
C ASP A 204 10.16 21.71 -18.40
N GLY A 205 11.11 22.13 -19.23
CA GLY A 205 12.23 21.30 -19.68
C GLY A 205 11.95 20.53 -20.97
N GLY A 206 13.01 19.90 -21.49
CA GLY A 206 12.94 19.04 -22.68
C GLY A 206 12.38 17.65 -22.36
N ASN A 207 12.85 17.04 -21.26
CA ASN A 207 12.32 15.79 -20.72
C ASN A 207 11.47 16.10 -19.48
N ARG A 208 10.14 16.05 -19.62
CA ARG A 208 9.22 16.44 -18.52
C ARG A 208 8.80 15.31 -17.59
N VAL A 209 9.52 14.19 -17.65
CA VAL A 209 9.35 13.04 -16.76
C VAL A 209 10.74 12.61 -16.31
N MET A 210 10.86 12.13 -15.07
CA MET A 210 12.01 11.33 -14.65
C MET A 210 11.57 10.11 -13.86
N THR A 211 12.36 9.05 -13.95
CA THR A 211 12.06 7.76 -13.29
C THR A 211 13.25 7.27 -12.48
N SER A 212 12.98 6.62 -11.35
CA SER A 212 14.01 5.98 -10.54
C SER A 212 13.50 4.71 -9.86
N PRO A 213 14.23 3.58 -9.91
CA PRO A 213 13.86 2.37 -9.17
C PRO A 213 14.24 2.44 -7.68
N ASP A 214 15.15 3.34 -7.30
CA ASP A 214 15.74 3.41 -5.96
C ASP A 214 15.55 4.78 -5.27
N GLY A 215 15.00 5.77 -5.97
CA GLY A 215 14.82 7.15 -5.50
C GLY A 215 16.11 7.96 -5.50
N ILE A 216 17.24 7.37 -5.87
CA ILE A 216 18.59 7.95 -5.80
C ILE A 216 19.10 8.26 -7.20
N THR A 217 19.08 7.28 -8.11
CA THR A 217 19.54 7.44 -9.49
C THR A 217 18.34 7.69 -10.40
N TRP A 218 18.29 8.88 -10.99
CA TRP A 218 17.18 9.32 -11.83
C TRP A 218 17.53 9.29 -13.31
N THR A 219 16.59 8.85 -14.13
CA THR A 219 16.70 8.84 -15.60
C THR A 219 15.64 9.76 -16.20
N ALA A 220 16.07 10.70 -17.04
CA ALA A 220 15.17 11.60 -17.77
C ALA A 220 14.37 10.83 -18.83
N ARG A 221 13.07 11.15 -18.96
CA ARG A 221 12.12 10.53 -19.87
C ARG A 221 11.32 11.61 -20.61
N VAL A 222 10.98 11.30 -21.85
CA VAL A 222 10.16 12.16 -22.70
C VAL A 222 8.70 12.02 -22.28
N ALA A 223 8.04 13.15 -21.99
CA ALA A 223 6.59 13.18 -21.79
C ALA A 223 5.86 13.02 -23.13
N ALA A 224 4.57 12.65 -23.09
CA ALA A 224 3.79 12.51 -24.32
C ALA A 224 3.62 13.84 -25.08
N GLU A 225 3.56 14.96 -24.35
CA GLU A 225 3.43 16.32 -24.86
C GLU A 225 4.24 17.29 -24.01
N ALA A 226 4.57 18.46 -24.58
CA ALA A 226 5.25 19.55 -23.90
C ALA A 226 4.28 20.44 -23.08
N ASN A 227 3.41 19.81 -22.27
CA ASN A 227 2.46 20.48 -21.37
C ASN A 227 3.04 20.70 -19.97
N ILE A 228 2.44 21.61 -19.21
CA ILE A 228 2.69 21.85 -17.79
C ILE A 228 2.03 20.71 -16.99
N TRP A 229 2.77 19.62 -16.77
CA TRP A 229 2.30 18.48 -15.98
C TRP A 229 2.35 18.84 -14.48
N LEU A 230 1.23 18.65 -13.80
CA LEU A 230 1.05 19.10 -12.41
C LEU A 230 0.91 17.97 -11.41
N SER A 231 0.29 16.85 -11.80
CA SER A 231 0.14 15.71 -10.91
C SER A 231 0.25 14.38 -11.64
N VAL A 232 0.74 13.36 -10.95
CA VAL A 232 0.90 11.98 -11.41
C VAL A 232 0.49 10.99 -10.29
N THR A 233 -0.28 9.97 -10.65
CA THR A 233 -0.65 8.89 -9.75
C THR A 233 -0.42 7.53 -10.39
N PHE A 234 -0.36 6.48 -9.57
CA PHE A 234 -0.34 5.09 -10.03
C PHE A 234 -1.53 4.32 -9.46
N GLY A 235 -2.29 3.69 -10.36
CA GLY A 235 -3.47 2.92 -10.01
C GLY A 235 -3.82 1.95 -11.12
N ASN A 236 -4.49 0.84 -10.80
CA ASN A 236 -4.91 -0.14 -11.80
C ASN A 236 -3.79 -0.61 -12.78
N GLY A 237 -2.53 -0.64 -12.32
CA GLY A 237 -1.39 -0.99 -13.18
C GLY A 237 -0.95 0.09 -14.18
N LEU A 238 -1.40 1.33 -14.01
CA LEU A 238 -1.19 2.43 -14.95
C LEU A 238 -0.77 3.71 -14.20
N PHE A 239 0.28 4.37 -14.70
CA PHE A 239 0.58 5.75 -14.34
C PHE A 239 -0.31 6.69 -15.14
N VAL A 240 -0.88 7.68 -14.46
CA VAL A 240 -1.76 8.70 -15.03
C VAL A 240 -1.28 10.05 -14.56
N ALA A 241 -1.00 10.96 -15.50
CA ALA A 241 -0.64 12.34 -15.19
C ALA A 241 -1.61 13.33 -15.83
N VAL A 242 -1.84 14.45 -15.16
CA VAL A 242 -2.74 15.52 -15.59
C VAL A 242 -1.98 16.86 -15.72
N SER A 243 -2.43 17.73 -16.62
CA SER A 243 -1.79 19.01 -16.90
C SER A 243 -2.71 20.22 -16.80
N GLN A 244 -2.06 21.38 -16.63
CA GLN A 244 -2.70 22.68 -16.67
C GLN A 244 -3.10 23.12 -18.09
N ASP A 245 -2.34 22.73 -19.11
CA ASP A 245 -2.47 23.23 -20.47
C ASP A 245 -2.31 22.12 -21.52
N GLY A 246 -2.38 22.52 -22.79
CA GLY A 246 -2.27 21.64 -23.93
C GLY A 246 -3.60 21.11 -24.48
N THR A 247 -3.52 20.43 -25.62
CA THR A 247 -4.66 19.77 -26.28
C THR A 247 -5.04 18.46 -25.58
N PHE A 248 -4.04 17.66 -25.23
CA PHE A 248 -4.19 16.41 -24.49
C PHE A 248 -3.73 16.61 -23.06
N ARG A 249 -4.66 16.93 -22.15
CA ARG A 249 -4.34 17.29 -20.76
C ARG A 249 -4.18 16.09 -19.81
N VAL A 250 -4.13 14.89 -20.36
CA VAL A 250 -3.84 13.64 -19.66
C VAL A 250 -2.74 12.91 -20.42
N MET A 251 -1.84 12.24 -19.70
CA MET A 251 -0.99 11.22 -20.30
C MET A 251 -0.96 9.96 -19.43
N THR A 252 -0.76 8.82 -20.08
CA THR A 252 -0.79 7.51 -19.42
C THR A 252 0.44 6.69 -19.78
N SER A 253 0.90 5.86 -18.85
CA SER A 253 2.02 4.94 -19.09
C SER A 253 1.89 3.68 -18.23
N PRO A 254 2.00 2.47 -18.81
CA PRO A 254 2.02 1.23 -18.03
C PRO A 254 3.37 0.96 -17.35
N ASP A 255 4.45 1.61 -17.81
CA ASP A 255 5.82 1.35 -17.38
C ASP A 255 6.55 2.58 -16.80
N GLY A 256 5.92 3.77 -16.84
CA GLY A 256 6.52 5.04 -16.43
C GLY A 256 7.55 5.60 -17.43
N ILE A 257 7.82 4.88 -18.51
CA ILE A 257 8.87 5.20 -19.49
C ILE A 257 8.27 5.70 -20.80
N THR A 258 7.30 4.97 -21.34
CA THR A 258 6.63 5.33 -22.60
C THR A 258 5.27 5.93 -22.30
N TRP A 259 5.08 7.19 -22.67
CA TRP A 259 3.87 7.95 -22.35
C TRP A 259 2.99 8.13 -23.58
N THR A 260 1.68 7.97 -23.40
CA THR A 260 0.66 8.18 -24.44
C THR A 260 -0.24 9.34 -24.05
N ALA A 261 -0.38 10.32 -24.94
CA ALA A 261 -1.27 11.46 -24.76
C ALA A 261 -2.75 11.02 -24.81
N ARG A 262 -3.58 11.56 -23.91
CA ARG A 262 -5.00 11.27 -23.76
C ARG A 262 -5.79 12.57 -23.62
N SER A 263 -7.03 12.57 -24.10
CA SER A 263 -7.94 13.70 -23.91
C SER A 263 -8.47 13.69 -22.48
N ALA A 264 -8.44 14.87 -21.84
CA ALA A 264 -9.24 15.10 -20.63
C ALA A 264 -10.72 15.24 -20.99
N ALA A 265 -11.60 15.16 -19.99
CA ALA A 265 -13.03 15.39 -20.20
C ALA A 265 -13.33 16.84 -20.61
N GLU A 266 -12.57 17.80 -20.08
CA GLU A 266 -12.67 19.24 -20.37
C GLU A 266 -11.29 19.90 -20.40
N ALA A 267 -11.22 21.09 -21.00
CA ALA A 267 -10.02 21.93 -21.07
C ALA A 267 -9.81 22.78 -19.80
N ASN A 268 -10.04 22.19 -18.62
CA ASN A 268 -9.80 22.80 -17.31
C ASN A 268 -8.34 22.60 -16.88
N ILE A 269 -7.88 23.40 -15.93
CA ILE A 269 -6.57 23.28 -15.30
C ILE A 269 -6.66 22.18 -14.24
N TRP A 270 -6.25 20.95 -14.60
CA TRP A 270 -6.29 19.81 -13.70
C TRP A 270 -5.10 19.82 -12.74
N LEU A 271 -5.36 19.88 -11.44
CA LEU A 271 -4.33 20.11 -10.41
C LEU A 271 -3.84 18.84 -9.74
N SER A 272 -4.75 17.89 -9.47
CA SER A 272 -4.44 16.67 -8.71
C SER A 272 -5.25 15.51 -9.25
N VAL A 273 -4.64 14.32 -9.26
CA VAL A 273 -5.28 13.06 -9.64
C VAL A 273 -4.96 11.97 -8.62
N THR A 274 -5.97 11.17 -8.26
CA THR A 274 -5.81 10.02 -7.37
C THR A 274 -6.48 8.77 -7.95
N PHE A 275 -6.15 7.61 -7.42
CA PHE A 275 -6.81 6.35 -7.72
C PHE A 275 -7.34 5.69 -6.44
N GLY A 276 -8.62 5.35 -6.45
CA GLY A 276 -9.30 4.75 -5.31
C GLY A 276 -10.58 4.07 -5.75
N ASN A 277 -11.05 3.07 -5.01
CA ASN A 277 -12.30 2.36 -5.33
C ASN A 277 -12.43 1.89 -6.81
N GLY A 278 -11.31 1.55 -7.46
CA GLY A 278 -11.30 1.16 -8.88
C GLY A 278 -11.47 2.31 -9.89
N LEU A 279 -11.35 3.57 -9.45
CA LEU A 279 -11.63 4.77 -10.24
C LEU A 279 -10.49 5.79 -10.11
N PHE A 280 -10.04 6.33 -11.25
CA PHE A 280 -9.23 7.54 -11.27
C PHE A 280 -10.13 8.77 -11.14
N VAL A 281 -9.74 9.70 -10.29
CA VAL A 281 -10.48 10.94 -10.04
C VAL A 281 -9.50 12.11 -10.04
N ALA A 282 -9.79 13.13 -10.84
CA ALA A 282 -9.00 14.35 -10.90
C ALA A 282 -9.86 15.57 -10.56
N VAL A 283 -9.24 16.56 -9.93
CA VAL A 283 -9.86 17.84 -9.53
C VAL A 283 -9.15 19.02 -10.20
N SER A 284 -9.86 20.12 -10.45
CA SER A 284 -9.34 21.28 -11.18
C SER A 284 -9.39 22.60 -10.42
N PHE A 285 -8.58 23.54 -10.89
CA PHE A 285 -8.55 24.93 -10.47
C PHE A 285 -9.79 25.71 -10.94
N ASP A 286 -10.28 25.42 -12.15
CA ASP A 286 -11.34 26.15 -12.84
C ASP A 286 -12.35 25.21 -13.52
N GLY A 287 -13.34 25.81 -14.19
CA GLY A 287 -14.39 25.10 -14.92
C GLY A 287 -15.70 24.98 -14.15
N ILE A 288 -16.75 24.53 -14.85
CA ILE A 288 -18.03 24.19 -14.23
C ILE A 288 -17.97 22.77 -13.67
N ASN A 289 -17.47 21.82 -14.48
CA ASN A 289 -17.23 20.45 -14.06
C ASN A 289 -15.80 20.32 -13.54
N GLN A 290 -15.60 20.67 -12.27
CA GLN A 290 -14.27 20.70 -11.65
C GLN A 290 -13.75 19.34 -11.19
N VAL A 291 -14.46 18.27 -11.55
CA VAL A 291 -14.06 16.89 -11.31
C VAL A 291 -14.11 16.14 -12.64
N MET A 292 -13.18 15.23 -12.87
CA MET A 292 -13.33 14.21 -13.90
C MET A 292 -12.97 12.82 -13.37
N THR A 293 -13.63 11.81 -13.92
CA THR A 293 -13.51 10.41 -13.47
C THR A 293 -13.19 9.49 -14.64
N SER A 294 -12.43 8.43 -14.38
CA SER A 294 -12.10 7.42 -15.38
C SER A 294 -11.84 6.05 -14.74
N PRO A 295 -12.53 4.98 -15.16
CA PRO A 295 -12.22 3.62 -14.68
C PRO A 295 -10.91 3.05 -15.25
N ASP A 296 -10.45 3.57 -16.40
CA ASP A 296 -9.33 3.02 -17.17
C ASP A 296 -8.15 3.99 -17.35
N GLY A 297 -8.29 5.25 -16.91
CA GLY A 297 -7.31 6.32 -17.08
C GLY A 297 -7.23 6.88 -18.51
N ILE A 298 -8.04 6.36 -19.43
CA ILE A 298 -8.01 6.67 -20.87
C ILE A 298 -9.22 7.50 -21.27
N THR A 299 -10.42 7.05 -20.89
CA THR A 299 -11.68 7.72 -21.21
C THR A 299 -12.18 8.46 -19.97
N TRP A 300 -12.28 9.77 -20.06
CA TRP A 300 -12.63 10.63 -18.93
C TRP A 300 -14.04 11.20 -19.06
N THR A 301 -14.77 11.19 -17.95
CA THR A 301 -16.12 11.76 -17.84
C THR A 301 -16.10 12.95 -16.89
N ALA A 302 -16.62 14.09 -17.33
CA ALA A 302 -16.74 15.29 -16.52
C ALA A 302 -17.83 15.10 -15.44
N GLN A 303 -17.56 15.55 -14.22
CA GLN A 303 -18.46 15.50 -13.08
C GLN A 303 -18.51 16.88 -12.41
N LEU A 304 -19.65 17.18 -11.78
CA LEU A 304 -19.80 18.39 -10.98
C LEU A 304 -19.09 18.22 -9.64
N ALA A 305 -18.33 19.24 -9.24
CA ALA A 305 -17.88 19.37 -7.85
C ALA A 305 -19.05 19.78 -6.94
N ALA A 306 -18.86 19.66 -5.63
CA ALA A 306 -19.88 20.09 -4.66
C ALA A 306 -20.09 21.62 -4.68
N GLU A 307 -19.02 22.38 -4.94
CA GLU A 307 -19.00 23.84 -5.02
C GLU A 307 -17.95 24.30 -6.05
N ALA A 308 -18.11 25.55 -6.50
CA ALA A 308 -17.15 26.22 -7.39
C ALA A 308 -15.99 26.82 -6.59
N ASN A 309 -15.00 25.98 -6.26
CA ASN A 309 -13.79 26.34 -5.51
C ASN A 309 -12.54 25.91 -6.28
N ILE A 310 -11.37 26.42 -5.90
CA ILE A 310 -10.07 25.97 -6.39
C ILE A 310 -9.69 24.69 -5.63
N TRP A 311 -10.09 23.54 -6.18
CA TRP A 311 -9.79 22.22 -5.61
C TRP A 311 -8.34 21.85 -5.89
N ARG A 312 -7.51 21.78 -4.83
CA ARG A 312 -6.05 21.67 -4.95
C ARG A 312 -5.54 20.25 -4.95
N SER A 313 -6.03 19.43 -4.03
CA SER A 313 -5.56 18.06 -3.82
C SER A 313 -6.73 17.14 -3.52
N ILE A 314 -6.60 15.89 -3.92
CA ILE A 314 -7.56 14.81 -3.69
C ILE A 314 -6.83 13.54 -3.27
N THR A 315 -7.38 12.86 -2.27
CA THR A 315 -6.92 11.54 -1.83
C THR A 315 -8.07 10.56 -1.68
N PHE A 316 -7.75 9.27 -1.63
CA PHE A 316 -8.71 8.22 -1.31
C PHE A 316 -8.24 7.42 -0.09
N GLY A 317 -9.12 7.30 0.89
CA GLY A 317 -8.83 6.61 2.14
C GLY A 317 -10.11 6.22 2.85
N ASN A 318 -10.11 5.17 3.66
CA ASN A 318 -11.28 4.74 4.43
C ASN A 318 -12.59 4.59 3.59
N GLY A 319 -12.47 4.19 2.31
CA GLY A 319 -13.62 4.07 1.41
C GLY A 319 -14.20 5.41 0.90
N LEU A 320 -13.48 6.53 1.07
CA LEU A 320 -13.96 7.87 0.79
C LEU A 320 -12.92 8.67 -0.01
N PHE A 321 -13.34 9.32 -1.09
CA PHE A 321 -12.59 10.38 -1.71
C PHE A 321 -12.74 11.67 -0.92
N VAL A 322 -11.63 12.35 -0.67
CA VAL A 322 -11.57 13.60 0.07
C VAL A 322 -10.73 14.58 -0.73
N ALA A 323 -11.31 15.73 -1.08
CA ALA A 323 -10.61 16.82 -1.74
C ALA A 323 -10.63 18.08 -0.87
N VAL A 324 -9.54 18.85 -0.93
CA VAL A 324 -9.39 20.12 -0.19
C VAL A 324 -9.20 21.28 -1.16
N SER A 325 -9.65 22.47 -0.78
CA SER A 325 -9.55 23.67 -1.61
C SER A 325 -8.75 24.80 -0.98
N GLN A 326 -8.23 25.66 -1.85
CA GLN A 326 -7.53 26.87 -1.46
C GLN A 326 -8.49 27.99 -1.00
N ASP A 327 -9.71 28.01 -1.52
CA ASP A 327 -10.69 29.07 -1.31
C ASP A 327 -12.11 28.52 -1.10
N GLY A 328 -13.09 29.43 -1.04
CA GLY A 328 -14.50 29.07 -0.79
C GLY A 328 -14.88 29.01 0.68
N THR A 329 -16.17 28.76 0.92
CA THR A 329 -16.74 28.59 2.26
C THR A 329 -16.55 27.17 2.76
N ASN A 330 -16.92 26.17 1.96
CA ASN A 330 -16.70 24.76 2.28
C ASN A 330 -15.41 24.28 1.60
N ARG A 331 -14.30 24.29 2.34
CA ARG A 331 -12.98 23.98 1.78
C ARG A 331 -12.60 22.50 1.74
N VAL A 332 -13.59 21.64 1.95
CA VAL A 332 -13.48 20.19 1.81
C VAL A 332 -14.68 19.71 1.01
N MET A 333 -14.49 18.70 0.17
CA MET A 333 -15.60 17.92 -0.36
C MET A 333 -15.29 16.43 -0.27
N THR A 334 -16.34 15.63 -0.07
CA THR A 334 -16.19 14.18 0.03
C THR A 334 -17.16 13.43 -0.87
N SER A 335 -16.73 12.26 -1.32
CA SER A 335 -17.55 11.37 -2.16
C SER A 335 -17.16 9.91 -1.95
N PRO A 336 -18.11 8.99 -1.75
CA PRO A 336 -17.82 7.55 -1.70
C PRO A 336 -17.58 6.93 -3.09
N ASP A 337 -18.06 7.57 -4.15
CA ASP A 337 -18.07 7.02 -5.52
C ASP A 337 -17.28 7.87 -6.55
N GLY A 338 -16.82 9.07 -6.16
CA GLY A 338 -16.12 10.02 -7.03
C GLY A 338 -17.04 10.78 -8.00
N ILE A 339 -18.35 10.54 -7.94
CA ILE A 339 -19.36 11.09 -8.86
C ILE A 339 -20.25 12.09 -8.11
N ILE A 340 -20.81 11.70 -6.97
CA ILE A 340 -21.67 12.58 -6.16
C ILE A 340 -20.85 13.16 -5.01
N TRP A 341 -20.69 14.48 -5.02
CA TRP A 341 -19.85 15.19 -4.06
C TRP A 341 -20.69 15.96 -3.03
N THR A 342 -20.27 15.87 -1.77
CA THR A 342 -20.86 16.62 -0.67
C THR A 342 -19.87 17.66 -0.15
N ALA A 343 -20.28 18.93 -0.08
CA ALA A 343 -19.48 20.00 0.51
C ALA A 343 -19.37 19.83 2.02
N ARG A 344 -18.17 20.03 2.58
CA ARG A 344 -17.85 19.90 4.00
C ARG A 344 -17.07 21.13 4.47
N LEU A 345 -17.31 21.53 5.72
CA LEU A 345 -16.54 22.59 6.34
C LEU A 345 -15.13 22.07 6.67
N ALA A 346 -14.13 22.86 6.30
CA ALA A 346 -12.80 22.71 6.88
C ALA A 346 -12.79 23.25 8.31
N ALA A 347 -11.80 22.85 9.10
CA ALA A 347 -11.67 23.31 10.48
C ALA A 347 -11.32 24.82 10.56
N GLU A 348 -10.62 25.35 9.56
CA GLU A 348 -10.31 26.78 9.41
C GLU A 348 -10.37 27.22 7.94
N ALA A 349 -10.55 28.52 7.73
CA ALA A 349 -10.52 29.17 6.42
C ALA A 349 -9.08 29.46 5.94
N ASN A 350 -8.21 28.44 5.99
CA ASN A 350 -6.85 28.47 5.44
C ASN A 350 -6.82 27.92 4.00
N SER A 351 -5.78 28.27 3.26
CA SER A 351 -5.49 27.77 1.91
C SER A 351 -4.96 26.34 2.01
N TRP A 352 -5.85 25.34 2.03
CA TRP A 352 -5.47 23.93 2.10
C TRP A 352 -4.92 23.47 0.74
N ILE A 353 -3.68 22.96 0.74
CA ILE A 353 -2.93 22.69 -0.49
C ILE A 353 -2.85 21.20 -0.78
N ASP A 354 -2.63 20.39 0.25
CA ASP A 354 -2.48 18.96 0.08
C ASP A 354 -3.20 18.17 1.17
N VAL A 355 -3.64 16.97 0.83
CA VAL A 355 -4.32 16.04 1.71
C VAL A 355 -3.86 14.61 1.44
N THR A 356 -3.55 13.87 2.49
CA THR A 356 -3.16 12.46 2.41
C THR A 356 -3.93 11.63 3.41
N PHE A 357 -3.97 10.31 3.20
CA PHE A 357 -4.56 9.36 4.13
C PHE A 357 -3.54 8.33 4.55
N GLY A 358 -3.43 8.12 5.86
CA GLY A 358 -2.49 7.17 6.43
C GLY A 358 -2.98 6.69 7.78
N ASN A 359 -2.90 5.39 8.03
CA ASN A 359 -3.23 4.79 9.32
C ASN A 359 -4.59 5.26 9.90
N GLY A 360 -5.64 5.27 9.08
CA GLY A 360 -6.99 5.62 9.53
C GLY A 360 -7.25 7.11 9.70
N LEU A 361 -6.35 8.00 9.26
CA LEU A 361 -6.51 9.44 9.39
C LEU A 361 -6.16 10.17 8.11
N PHE A 362 -7.03 11.12 7.76
CA PHE A 362 -6.76 12.15 6.79
C PHE A 362 -5.98 13.29 7.44
N VAL A 363 -4.90 13.72 6.78
CA VAL A 363 -4.10 14.88 7.18
C VAL A 363 -4.09 15.83 6.01
N ALA A 364 -4.49 17.07 6.24
CA ALA A 364 -4.35 18.16 5.27
C ALA A 364 -3.43 19.24 5.82
N ILE A 365 -2.67 19.86 4.91
CA ILE A 365 -1.71 20.93 5.22
C ILE A 365 -2.04 22.19 4.43
N SER A 366 -1.70 23.35 4.99
CA SER A 366 -2.01 24.65 4.38
C SER A 366 -0.78 25.49 4.08
N PHE A 367 -0.97 26.38 3.10
CA PHE A 367 0.01 27.39 2.70
C PHE A 367 0.09 28.56 3.68
N ASP A 368 -1.03 28.89 4.32
CA ASP A 368 -1.22 30.08 5.15
C ASP A 368 -2.03 29.77 6.42
N GLY A 369 -2.31 30.82 7.21
CA GLY A 369 -3.08 30.70 8.46
C GLY A 369 -2.21 30.48 9.70
N THR A 370 -2.86 30.36 10.85
CA THR A 370 -2.16 30.08 12.12
C THR A 370 -2.01 28.58 12.31
N ASN A 371 -3.09 27.81 12.17
CA ASN A 371 -3.07 26.36 12.30
C ASN A 371 -2.99 25.73 10.90
N ARG A 372 -1.76 25.38 10.49
CA ARG A 372 -1.47 24.92 9.12
C ARG A 372 -1.60 23.42 8.89
N VAL A 373 -2.19 22.70 9.85
CA VAL A 373 -2.52 21.29 9.74
C VAL A 373 -3.96 21.10 10.18
N MET A 374 -4.69 20.23 9.50
CA MET A 374 -5.94 19.69 10.03
C MET A 374 -6.01 18.18 9.83
N THR A 375 -6.65 17.50 10.77
CA THR A 375 -6.76 16.05 10.79
C THR A 375 -8.22 15.61 10.91
N SER A 376 -8.54 14.46 10.32
CA SER A 376 -9.88 13.88 10.38
C SER A 376 -9.85 12.36 10.26
N PRO A 377 -10.52 11.61 11.16
CA PRO A 377 -10.63 10.15 11.04
C PRO A 377 -11.70 9.71 10.01
N ASP A 378 -12.65 10.59 9.69
CA ASP A 378 -13.82 10.29 8.85
C ASP A 378 -13.88 11.10 7.54
N GLY A 379 -12.98 12.07 7.36
CA GLY A 379 -12.96 13.01 6.23
C GLY A 379 -14.06 14.07 6.28
N ILE A 380 -14.89 14.08 7.32
CA ILE A 380 -16.09 14.91 7.46
C ILE A 380 -15.87 15.95 8.56
N THR A 381 -15.44 15.50 9.73
CA THR A 381 -15.20 16.35 10.90
C THR A 381 -13.70 16.58 11.03
N TRP A 382 -13.28 17.83 10.92
CA TRP A 382 -11.87 18.21 10.92
C TRP A 382 -11.48 18.93 12.21
N THR A 383 -10.30 18.60 12.72
CA THR A 383 -9.68 19.28 13.86
C THR A 383 -8.41 19.97 13.40
N VAL A 384 -8.22 21.23 13.76
CA VAL A 384 -6.97 21.97 13.45
C VAL A 384 -5.87 21.67 14.44
N GLU A 385 -4.64 21.67 13.94
CA GLU A 385 -3.40 21.55 14.70
C GLU A 385 -2.40 22.64 14.25
N SER A 386 -1.58 23.11 15.18
CA SER A 386 -0.49 24.02 14.83
C SER A 386 0.64 23.24 14.13
N ALA A 387 1.10 23.75 12.99
CA ALA A 387 2.32 23.27 12.36
C ALA A 387 3.55 23.63 13.20
N SER A 388 4.68 22.97 12.94
CA SER A 388 5.92 23.20 13.69
C SER A 388 6.50 24.61 13.47
N GLU A 389 6.26 25.19 12.28
CA GLU A 389 6.72 26.51 11.87
C GLU A 389 5.68 27.17 10.95
N ALA A 390 5.77 28.49 10.80
CA ALA A 390 4.91 29.28 9.94
C ALA A 390 5.33 29.25 8.44
N ASN A 391 5.79 28.10 7.98
CA ASN A 391 6.23 27.88 6.60
C ASN A 391 5.03 27.64 5.68
N GLN A 392 5.26 27.78 4.38
CA GLN A 392 4.32 27.45 3.33
C GLN A 392 4.46 25.96 3.00
N TRP A 393 3.68 25.12 3.68
CA TRP A 393 3.66 23.67 3.48
C TRP A 393 2.95 23.35 2.16
N LEU A 394 3.53 22.45 1.37
CA LEU A 394 3.06 22.18 0.00
C LEU A 394 2.63 20.73 -0.26
N SER A 395 3.22 19.76 0.44
CA SER A 395 2.88 18.35 0.29
C SER A 395 3.06 17.61 1.61
N VAL A 396 2.24 16.59 1.83
CA VAL A 396 2.28 15.68 2.96
C VAL A 396 2.08 14.23 2.51
N THR A 397 2.91 13.33 3.01
CA THR A 397 2.78 11.89 2.73
C THR A 397 2.82 11.07 4.01
N PHE A 398 2.30 9.85 3.95
CA PHE A 398 2.35 8.89 5.03
C PHE A 398 3.24 7.70 4.66
N GLY A 399 4.22 7.40 5.52
CA GLY A 399 5.14 6.30 5.32
C GLY A 399 5.88 5.96 6.61
N ASN A 400 6.31 4.72 6.80
CA ASN A 400 6.97 4.30 8.05
C ASN A 400 6.25 4.79 9.32
N ASP A 401 4.91 4.79 9.26
CA ASP A 401 4.02 5.23 10.33
C ASP A 401 4.17 6.69 10.77
N LEU A 402 4.65 7.51 9.85
CA LEU A 402 4.97 8.91 10.07
C LEU A 402 4.33 9.73 8.95
N PHE A 403 3.62 10.79 9.29
CA PHE A 403 3.31 11.82 8.32
C PHE A 403 4.51 12.75 8.19
N VAL A 404 4.92 13.00 6.95
CA VAL A 404 6.03 13.89 6.61
C VAL A 404 5.50 14.93 5.65
N ALA A 405 5.66 16.21 6.01
CA ALA A 405 5.32 17.32 5.15
C ALA A 405 6.56 18.13 4.77
N VAL A 406 6.56 18.71 3.57
CA VAL A 406 7.63 19.55 3.03
C VAL A 406 7.14 20.96 2.70
N SER A 407 8.03 21.94 2.73
CA SER A 407 7.69 23.36 2.46
C SER A 407 8.61 24.02 1.43
N GLN A 408 8.10 25.07 0.79
CA GLN A 408 8.88 25.89 -0.13
C GLN A 408 9.85 26.87 0.56
N ASN A 409 9.55 27.23 1.80
CA ASN A 409 10.29 28.27 2.53
C ASN A 409 10.55 27.87 3.99
N GLY A 410 11.26 28.74 4.71
CA GLY A 410 11.62 28.55 6.11
C GLY A 410 13.02 27.95 6.29
N THR A 411 13.42 27.87 7.56
CA THR A 411 14.70 27.27 7.98
C THR A 411 14.58 25.74 7.99
N ASN A 412 13.50 25.22 8.58
CA ASN A 412 13.23 23.79 8.63
C ASN A 412 12.12 23.44 7.63
N ARG A 413 12.52 22.99 6.44
CA ARG A 413 11.59 22.75 5.31
C ARG A 413 10.95 21.37 5.29
N VAL A 414 11.01 20.68 6.42
CA VAL A 414 10.36 19.41 6.66
C VAL A 414 9.70 19.50 8.04
N MET A 415 8.51 18.91 8.19
CA MET A 415 7.96 18.61 9.50
C MET A 415 7.45 17.18 9.53
N THR A 416 7.56 16.57 10.70
CA THR A 416 7.08 15.21 10.93
C THR A 416 6.00 15.23 11.99
N SER A 417 4.93 14.47 11.78
CA SER A 417 3.97 14.23 12.85
C SER A 417 4.70 13.59 14.02
N PRO A 418 4.26 13.82 15.26
CA PRO A 418 4.85 13.11 16.37
C PRO A 418 4.60 11.59 16.22
N ASN A 419 5.57 10.77 16.65
CA ASN A 419 5.42 9.32 16.73
C ASN A 419 4.46 9.01 17.88
N VAL A 420 3.15 9.02 17.65
CA VAL A 420 2.16 8.91 18.74
C VAL A 420 1.23 7.74 18.58
N PHE A 421 1.85 6.55 18.54
CA PHE A 421 1.12 5.33 18.81
C PHE A 421 1.11 5.08 20.30
N LYS A 422 -0.07 5.16 20.92
CA LYS A 422 -0.30 4.49 22.20
C LYS A 422 -0.97 3.14 21.90
N THR A 423 -0.50 2.11 22.58
CA THR A 423 -1.23 0.85 22.69
C THR A 423 -2.43 1.10 23.60
N LYS A 424 -3.64 0.77 23.15
CA LYS A 424 -4.87 0.81 23.97
C LYS A 424 -5.05 -0.50 24.72
N THR A 425 -5.75 -0.49 25.84
CA THR A 425 -6.20 -1.73 26.49
C THR A 425 -7.36 -2.36 25.69
N ALA A 426 -7.70 -3.64 25.93
CA ALA A 426 -8.89 -4.24 25.31
C ALA A 426 -10.18 -3.48 25.67
N PHE A 427 -10.25 -2.92 26.89
CA PHE A 427 -11.33 -2.05 27.36
C PHE A 427 -11.42 -0.74 26.58
N ASP A 428 -10.28 -0.08 26.33
CA ASP A 428 -10.22 1.15 25.53
C ASP A 428 -10.63 0.94 24.07
N VAL A 429 -10.55 -0.29 23.55
CA VAL A 429 -10.97 -0.64 22.18
C VAL A 429 -12.45 -1.01 22.13
N ALA A 430 -12.95 -1.75 23.13
CA ALA A 430 -14.38 -2.06 23.24
C ALA A 430 -15.25 -0.80 23.38
N SER A 431 -14.79 0.17 24.17
CA SER A 431 -15.49 1.45 24.35
C SER A 431 -15.59 2.31 23.08
N LEU A 432 -14.76 2.08 22.05
CA LEU A 432 -14.81 2.81 20.77
C LEU A 432 -16.10 2.53 19.98
N ALA A 433 -16.76 1.40 20.23
CA ALA A 433 -17.97 0.98 19.51
C ALA A 433 -19.28 1.43 20.19
N GLY A 434 -19.21 2.21 21.29
CA GLY A 434 -20.40 2.64 22.04
C GLY A 434 -21.08 1.51 22.83
N THR A 435 -20.42 0.37 23.01
CA THR A 435 -20.85 -0.66 23.97
C THR A 435 -20.55 -0.18 25.38
N ASP A 436 -21.60 0.05 26.18
CA ASP A 436 -21.50 0.36 27.61
C ASP A 436 -20.74 -0.78 28.32
N VAL A 437 -19.50 -0.51 28.72
CA VAL A 437 -18.76 -1.38 29.63
C VAL A 437 -18.92 -0.81 31.03
N ALA A 438 -19.93 -1.27 31.77
CA ALA A 438 -20.18 -0.83 33.13
C ALA A 438 -19.08 -1.36 34.08
N VAL A 439 -18.38 -0.45 34.77
CA VAL A 439 -17.42 -0.80 35.83
C VAL A 439 -18.19 -0.89 37.14
N HIS A 440 -18.31 -2.08 37.72
CA HIS A 440 -18.63 -2.22 39.15
C HIS A 440 -17.33 -2.38 39.93
N GLY A 441 -17.06 -1.36 40.76
CA GLY A 441 -15.80 -1.21 41.47
C GLY A 441 -15.70 -1.99 42.78
N GLY A 442 -14.57 -1.74 43.45
CA GLY A 442 -14.37 -2.04 44.86
C GLY A 442 -13.55 -3.31 45.09
N ILE A 443 -12.25 -3.12 45.36
CA ILE A 443 -11.43 -4.15 46.00
C ILE A 443 -11.80 -4.14 47.48
N GLU A 444 -12.42 -5.20 47.98
CA GLU A 444 -12.39 -5.54 49.40
C GLU A 444 -11.58 -6.82 49.63
N HIS A 445 -10.94 -6.85 50.79
CA HIS A 445 -9.80 -7.66 51.16
C HIS A 445 -10.02 -9.19 51.12
N GLY A 446 -9.00 -9.88 50.59
CA GLY A 446 -8.40 -11.07 51.18
C GLY A 446 -9.28 -12.31 51.37
N GLU A 447 -9.25 -13.21 50.38
CA GLU A 447 -9.14 -14.66 50.59
C GLU A 447 -8.74 -15.32 49.27
N MET A 448 -7.76 -16.22 49.32
CA MET A 448 -7.38 -17.06 48.18
C MET A 448 -8.46 -18.11 47.99
N GLU A 449 -9.27 -18.03 46.94
CA GLU A 449 -9.91 -19.19 46.29
C GLU A 449 -10.60 -18.77 44.98
N HIS A 450 -10.42 -19.60 43.95
CA HIS A 450 -11.23 -19.74 42.73
C HIS A 450 -11.96 -18.50 42.19
N MET A 451 -11.31 -17.80 41.25
CA MET A 451 -11.96 -16.78 40.43
C MET A 451 -12.89 -17.45 39.41
N GLN A 452 -14.14 -17.66 39.80
CA GLN A 452 -15.25 -17.97 38.90
C GLN A 452 -15.79 -16.63 38.37
N ILE A 453 -15.35 -16.20 37.18
CA ILE A 453 -15.84 -14.97 36.54
C ILE A 453 -17.06 -15.31 35.70
N GLY A 454 -18.23 -14.83 36.14
CA GLY A 454 -19.47 -14.90 35.36
C GLY A 454 -19.47 -13.91 34.20
N GLU A 455 -19.83 -14.41 33.02
CA GLU A 455 -20.53 -13.84 31.85
C GLU A 455 -20.42 -12.36 31.39
N GLN A 456 -19.71 -11.45 32.05
CA GLN A 456 -19.50 -10.08 31.53
C GLN A 456 -18.09 -9.57 31.86
N GLY A 457 -17.15 -9.82 30.95
CA GLY A 457 -15.78 -9.29 31.01
C GLY A 457 -15.00 -9.67 29.75
N ILE A 458 -14.51 -8.68 29.00
CA ILE A 458 -13.82 -8.87 27.72
C ILE A 458 -12.42 -9.45 27.97
N THR A 459 -12.28 -10.78 27.87
CA THR A 459 -10.96 -11.43 28.04
C THR A 459 -10.82 -12.74 27.26
N LEU A 460 -11.27 -12.82 25.99
CA LEU A 460 -10.91 -13.97 25.17
C LEU A 460 -9.58 -13.69 24.44
N ILE A 461 -8.53 -14.44 24.79
CA ILE A 461 -7.17 -14.22 24.31
C ILE A 461 -6.76 -15.38 23.39
N ALA A 462 -6.18 -15.11 22.23
CA ALA A 462 -5.69 -16.17 21.34
C ALA A 462 -4.27 -16.64 21.74
N ASN A 463 -4.12 -17.16 22.96
CA ASN A 463 -2.84 -17.67 23.47
C ASN A 463 -2.82 -19.18 23.64
N PHE A 464 -3.98 -19.81 23.84
CA PHE A 464 -4.12 -21.26 23.91
C PHE A 464 -5.30 -21.75 23.08
N ILE A 465 -5.24 -23.02 22.68
CA ILE A 465 -6.37 -23.70 22.05
C ILE A 465 -7.49 -23.89 23.08
N ASP A 466 -7.11 -24.13 24.33
CA ASP A 466 -7.97 -24.33 25.48
C ASP A 466 -8.29 -22.98 26.16
N GLU A 467 -9.57 -22.61 26.18
CA GLU A 467 -10.04 -21.33 26.73
C GLU A 467 -9.77 -21.20 28.24
N ASP A 468 -9.80 -22.31 28.97
CA ASP A 468 -9.54 -22.34 30.42
C ASP A 468 -8.08 -22.01 30.76
N LYS A 469 -7.18 -22.04 29.75
CA LYS A 469 -5.76 -21.69 29.89
C LYS A 469 -5.45 -20.26 29.51
N ASP A 470 -6.44 -19.49 29.06
CA ASP A 470 -6.24 -18.07 28.79
C ASP A 470 -6.02 -17.33 30.12
N ILE A 471 -4.79 -16.89 30.35
CA ILE A 471 -4.42 -16.14 31.55
C ILE A 471 -4.92 -14.70 31.45
N GLY A 472 -5.77 -14.28 32.38
CA GLY A 472 -6.12 -12.88 32.56
C GLY A 472 -4.86 -12.06 32.91
N PHE A 473 -4.53 -11.07 32.08
CA PHE A 473 -3.51 -10.08 32.42
C PHE A 473 -4.17 -8.87 33.08
N ASP A 474 -3.55 -8.37 34.16
CA ASP A 474 -3.90 -7.08 34.73
C ASP A 474 -3.74 -5.99 33.66
N THR A 475 -4.84 -5.35 33.30
CA THR A 475 -4.98 -4.40 32.20
C THR A 475 -4.32 -3.04 32.46
N GLY A 476 -3.61 -2.88 33.57
CA GLY A 476 -2.96 -1.64 33.99
C GLY A 476 -1.64 -1.28 33.27
N ALA A 477 -1.11 -2.11 32.38
CA ALA A 477 0.16 -1.84 31.68
C ALA A 477 0.04 -1.85 30.15
N THR A 478 0.72 -0.91 29.49
CA THR A 478 0.80 -0.77 28.03
C THR A 478 1.50 -1.96 27.39
N LEU A 479 0.76 -2.76 26.61
CA LEU A 479 1.26 -3.98 25.98
C LEU A 479 1.80 -3.71 24.57
N ARG A 480 3.10 -3.44 24.44
CA ARG A 480 3.75 -3.39 23.12
C ARG A 480 3.69 -4.78 22.46
N SER A 481 3.14 -4.85 21.25
CA SER A 481 2.88 -6.07 20.45
C SER A 481 1.55 -6.78 20.74
N THR A 482 0.43 -6.10 20.49
CA THR A 482 -0.93 -6.68 20.64
C THR A 482 -1.76 -6.42 19.38
N PHE A 483 -2.78 -7.23 19.15
CA PHE A 483 -3.75 -7.05 18.05
C PHE A 483 -5.14 -7.49 18.47
N PHE A 484 -6.15 -7.07 17.70
CA PHE A 484 -7.56 -7.36 17.93
C PHE A 484 -8.13 -8.07 16.72
N VAL A 485 -8.99 -9.06 16.94
CA VAL A 485 -9.74 -9.76 15.90
C VAL A 485 -11.22 -9.61 16.18
N GLY A 486 -12.00 -9.10 15.23
CA GLY A 486 -13.43 -8.81 15.44
C GLY A 486 -14.16 -8.46 14.15
N ALA A 487 -15.29 -7.78 14.26
CA ALA A 487 -16.02 -7.24 13.11
C ALA A 487 -15.49 -5.85 12.71
N ASN A 488 -16.06 -5.29 11.64
CA ASN A 488 -15.79 -3.93 11.16
C ASN A 488 -17.03 -3.07 11.43
N PRO A 489 -16.93 -1.95 12.17
CA PRO A 489 -15.73 -1.23 12.63
C PRO A 489 -15.00 -1.85 13.84
N ILE A 490 -13.75 -1.42 14.08
CA ILE A 490 -12.93 -1.86 15.21
C ILE A 490 -13.68 -1.75 16.56
N GLY A 491 -13.54 -2.76 17.42
CA GLY A 491 -14.24 -2.84 18.71
C GLY A 491 -15.62 -3.52 18.64
N THR A 492 -16.06 -3.97 17.47
CA THR A 492 -17.30 -4.75 17.30
C THR A 492 -17.03 -6.26 17.27
N PHE A 493 -18.01 -7.06 17.68
CA PHE A 493 -17.91 -8.52 17.70
C PHE A 493 -18.24 -9.13 16.34
N ALA A 494 -17.42 -10.07 15.86
CA ALA A 494 -17.75 -10.91 14.72
C ALA A 494 -18.31 -12.26 15.17
N ASP A 495 -19.20 -12.84 14.38
CA ASP A 495 -19.78 -14.16 14.68
C ASP A 495 -18.94 -15.27 14.05
N VAL A 496 -18.54 -16.24 14.86
CA VAL A 496 -17.90 -17.49 14.42
C VAL A 496 -18.72 -18.66 14.95
N LEU A 497 -19.01 -19.65 14.10
CA LEU A 497 -19.75 -20.83 14.53
C LEU A 497 -19.01 -21.55 15.67
N LYS A 498 -19.69 -21.88 16.77
CA LYS A 498 -19.08 -22.58 17.93
C LYS A 498 -18.36 -23.87 17.53
N ALA A 499 -18.88 -24.60 16.53
CA ALA A 499 -18.27 -25.81 15.99
C ALA A 499 -16.89 -25.60 15.33
N ARG A 500 -16.51 -24.35 15.03
CA ARG A 500 -15.25 -23.96 14.39
C ARG A 500 -14.32 -23.18 15.32
N GLU A 501 -14.62 -23.10 16.62
CA GLU A 501 -13.79 -22.38 17.58
C GLU A 501 -12.36 -22.93 17.66
N ASP A 502 -12.20 -24.24 17.80
CA ASP A 502 -10.88 -24.88 17.86
C ASP A 502 -10.06 -24.61 16.60
N GLU A 503 -10.70 -24.68 15.44
CA GLU A 503 -10.09 -24.38 14.14
C GLU A 503 -9.59 -22.93 14.09
N PHE A 504 -10.44 -21.99 14.52
CA PHE A 504 -10.14 -20.56 14.56
C PHE A 504 -8.97 -20.25 15.49
N ARG A 505 -9.00 -20.75 16.73
CA ARG A 505 -7.94 -20.55 17.73
C ARG A 505 -6.61 -21.16 17.26
N GLN A 506 -6.63 -22.39 16.74
CA GLN A 506 -5.44 -23.05 16.20
C GLN A 506 -4.81 -22.28 15.05
N LEU A 507 -5.65 -21.74 14.15
CA LEU A 507 -5.17 -20.93 13.03
C LEU A 507 -4.44 -19.71 13.58
N ILE A 508 -5.09 -18.89 14.41
CA ILE A 508 -4.46 -17.69 14.98
C ILE A 508 -3.13 -18.03 15.68
N LEU A 509 -3.06 -19.09 16.49
CA LEU A 509 -1.82 -19.49 17.16
C LEU A 509 -0.68 -19.83 16.20
N LYS A 510 -1.01 -20.42 15.04
CA LYS A 510 -0.02 -20.82 14.04
C LYS A 510 0.49 -19.64 13.21
N ILE A 511 -0.37 -18.65 12.94
CA ILE A 511 -0.04 -17.52 12.05
C ILE A 511 0.27 -16.21 12.79
N LYS A 512 0.00 -16.09 14.09
CA LYS A 512 0.31 -14.88 14.87
C LYS A 512 1.82 -14.63 15.01
N PRO A 513 2.25 -13.36 15.11
CA PRO A 513 3.60 -13.02 15.54
C PRO A 513 3.97 -13.68 16.87
N VAL A 514 5.18 -14.24 16.96
CA VAL A 514 5.68 -14.99 18.15
C VAL A 514 5.66 -14.16 19.43
N SER A 515 5.84 -12.85 19.33
CA SER A 515 5.83 -11.92 20.45
C SER A 515 4.53 -11.13 20.60
N SER A 516 3.46 -11.51 19.89
CA SER A 516 2.17 -10.80 19.95
C SER A 516 1.09 -11.53 20.74
N ILE A 517 0.24 -10.74 21.37
CA ILE A 517 -0.97 -11.19 22.08
C ILE A 517 -2.19 -10.73 21.27
N GLY A 518 -3.09 -11.67 20.94
CA GLY A 518 -4.32 -11.40 20.19
C GLY A 518 -5.54 -11.36 21.12
N PHE A 519 -6.32 -10.30 21.05
CA PHE A 519 -7.62 -10.17 21.72
C PHE A 519 -8.73 -10.49 20.74
N LEU A 520 -9.71 -11.31 21.14
CA LEU A 520 -10.80 -11.75 20.30
C LEU A 520 -12.11 -11.08 20.72
N PHE A 521 -12.65 -10.25 19.84
CA PHE A 521 -14.03 -9.76 19.85
C PHE A 521 -14.87 -10.68 18.97
N ILE A 522 -15.09 -11.91 19.43
CA ILE A 522 -15.78 -12.94 18.67
C ILE A 522 -16.93 -13.51 19.50
N ASN A 523 -18.10 -13.65 18.90
CA ASN A 523 -19.19 -14.46 19.45
C ASN A 523 -19.09 -15.87 18.89
N PHE A 524 -18.84 -16.86 19.75
CA PHE A 524 -18.88 -18.27 19.36
C PHE A 524 -20.27 -18.84 19.59
N ASN A 525 -21.13 -18.76 18.56
CA ASN A 525 -22.55 -19.13 18.61
C ASN A 525 -22.90 -20.36 17.76
#